data_AF-A0A444MBC7-F1
#
_entry.id   AF-A0A444MBC7-F1
#
_cell.length_a   1.000
_cell.length_b   1.000
_cell.length_c   1.000
_cell.angle_alpha   90.00
_cell.angle_beta   90.00
_cell.angle_gamma   90.00
#
_symmetry.space_group_name_H-M   'P 1'
#
loop_
_entity.id
_entity.type
_entity.pdbx_description
1 polymer ?
#
loop_
_entity_poly.entity_id
_entity_poly.type
_entity_poly.pdbx_seq_one_letter_code
_entity_poly.pdbx_strand_id
1 'polypeptide(L)'
;MTSLPRHLSLLIALLMGGAVPMPALAAGENLKVTSLKASAAGFYEVVVATPTAGRPVTCVLRDASGKALARNTWISQTPETTVPVRHPGAPPCSAVCAAD
;
A
#
# COMPACT_ATOMS: atom_id res chain seq x y z
N MET A 1 16.16 -38.92 15.43
CA MET A 1 15.73 -37.78 14.59
C MET A 1 14.70 -36.98 15.37
N THR A 2 15.15 -36.01 16.16
CA THR A 2 14.31 -35.21 17.07
C THR A 2 13.99 -33.86 16.43
N SER A 3 12.73 -33.69 16.04
CA SER A 3 12.14 -32.43 15.56
C SER A 3 12.21 -31.37 16.67
N LEU A 4 12.98 -30.30 16.45
CA LEU A 4 13.07 -29.16 17.38
C LEU A 4 11.78 -28.31 17.27
N PRO A 5 11.15 -27.90 18.39
CA PRO A 5 9.92 -27.11 18.35
C PRO A 5 10.17 -25.70 17.78
N ARG A 6 9.36 -25.32 16.78
CA ARG A 6 9.42 -24.03 16.03
C ARG A 6 9.47 -22.78 16.90
N HIS A 7 9.05 -22.88 18.17
CA HIS A 7 9.08 -21.78 19.12
C HIS A 7 10.50 -21.40 19.58
N LEU A 8 11.44 -22.35 19.60
CA LEU A 8 12.82 -22.06 20.05
C LEU A 8 13.61 -21.28 18.98
N SER A 9 13.31 -21.51 17.69
CA SER A 9 13.95 -20.80 16.58
C SER A 9 13.56 -19.33 16.50
N LEU A 10 12.34 -18.96 16.93
CA LEU A 10 11.89 -17.57 16.93
C LEU A 10 12.60 -16.74 18.02
N LEU A 11 12.85 -17.34 19.19
CA LEU A 11 13.54 -16.66 20.29
C LEU A 11 15.01 -16.37 19.97
N ILE A 12 15.69 -17.30 19.27
CA ILE A 12 17.11 -17.16 18.91
C ILE A 12 17.29 -16.08 17.83
N ALA A 13 16.35 -15.94 16.89
CA ALA A 13 16.40 -14.88 15.87
C ALA A 13 16.31 -13.47 16.47
N LEU A 14 15.53 -13.30 17.55
CA LEU A 14 15.38 -12.01 18.25
C LEU A 14 16.64 -11.62 19.06
N LEU A 15 17.40 -12.60 19.55
CA LEU A 15 18.63 -12.42 20.34
C LEU A 15 19.85 -12.05 19.49
N MET A 16 19.85 -12.33 18.18
CA MET A 16 21.01 -12.16 17.29
C MET A 16 20.92 -10.94 16.37
N GLY A 17 20.02 -9.99 16.63
CA GLY A 17 19.86 -8.79 15.78
C GLY A 17 19.47 -9.12 14.34
N GLY A 18 18.93 -10.32 14.10
CA GLY A 18 18.49 -10.74 12.78
C GLY A 18 17.32 -9.88 12.37
N ALA A 19 17.51 -9.07 11.33
CA ALA A 19 16.41 -8.37 10.67
C ALA A 19 15.32 -9.40 10.36
N VAL A 20 14.18 -9.27 11.04
CA VAL A 20 12.99 -10.05 10.70
C VAL A 20 12.75 -9.77 9.22
N PRO A 21 12.75 -10.79 8.34
CA PRO A 21 12.42 -10.55 6.94
C PRO A 21 11.00 -10.00 6.93
N MET A 22 10.89 -8.69 6.74
CA MET A 22 9.60 -8.05 6.52
C MET A 22 8.99 -8.78 5.32
N PRO A 23 7.75 -9.26 5.41
CA PRO A 23 7.12 -9.95 4.31
C PRO A 23 7.21 -9.03 3.09
N ALA A 24 7.99 -9.46 2.10
CA ALA A 24 8.07 -8.75 0.84
C ALA A 24 6.67 -8.81 0.25
N LEU A 25 5.99 -7.67 0.09
CA LEU A 25 4.71 -7.67 -0.58
C LEU A 25 4.91 -8.29 -1.97
N ALA A 26 4.04 -9.23 -2.30
CA ALA A 26 3.99 -9.76 -3.64
C ALA A 26 3.58 -8.63 -4.60
N ALA A 27 4.14 -8.62 -5.81
CA ALA A 27 3.69 -7.71 -6.86
C ALA A 27 2.17 -7.90 -7.06
N GLY A 28 1.41 -6.80 -7.04
CA GLY A 28 -0.05 -6.82 -7.12
C GLY A 28 -0.79 -6.98 -5.78
N GLU A 29 -0.09 -6.93 -4.64
CA GLU A 29 -0.73 -6.94 -3.33
C GLU A 29 -1.56 -5.66 -3.12
N ASN A 30 -2.83 -5.85 -2.71
CA ASN A 30 -3.74 -4.73 -2.45
C ASN A 30 -3.31 -4.00 -1.17
N LEU A 31 -3.07 -2.71 -1.30
CA LEU A 31 -2.73 -1.84 -0.20
C LEU A 31 -3.99 -1.31 0.48
N LYS A 32 -3.91 -1.15 1.80
CA LYS A 32 -4.98 -0.53 2.57
C LYS A 32 -5.00 0.98 2.32
N VAL A 33 -6.07 1.46 1.71
CA VAL A 33 -6.38 2.89 1.63
C VAL A 33 -6.88 3.37 2.99
N THR A 34 -6.17 4.31 3.60
CA THR A 34 -6.50 4.89 4.90
C THR A 34 -7.25 6.21 4.77
N SER A 35 -7.06 6.93 3.66
CA SER A 35 -7.78 8.17 3.38
C SER A 35 -7.97 8.41 1.90
N LEU A 36 -9.09 9.04 1.54
CA LEU A 36 -9.39 9.54 0.21
C LEU A 36 -10.00 10.94 0.38
N LYS A 37 -9.30 11.97 -0.08
CA LYS A 37 -9.73 13.37 0.07
C LYS A 37 -9.60 14.12 -1.24
N ALA A 38 -10.55 15.01 -1.52
CA ALA A 38 -10.43 15.94 -2.62
C ALA A 38 -9.41 17.04 -2.27
N SER A 39 -8.54 17.37 -3.21
CA SER A 39 -7.59 18.47 -3.12
C SER A 39 -8.06 19.60 -4.06
N ALA A 40 -7.83 20.85 -3.65
CA ALA A 40 -8.37 22.03 -4.33
C ALA A 40 -7.91 22.20 -5.80
N ALA A 41 -6.86 21.48 -6.21
CA ALA A 41 -6.28 21.54 -7.56
C ALA A 41 -6.88 20.52 -8.57
N GLY A 42 -8.02 19.89 -8.26
CA GLY A 42 -8.65 18.88 -9.14
C GLY A 42 -7.98 17.50 -9.06
N PHE A 43 -7.39 17.21 -7.90
CA PHE A 43 -6.81 15.91 -7.57
C PHE A 43 -7.56 15.30 -6.40
N TYR A 44 -7.45 13.98 -6.27
CA TYR A 44 -7.75 13.27 -5.04
C TYR A 44 -6.46 12.77 -4.43
N GLU A 45 -6.29 13.02 -3.14
CA GLU A 45 -5.20 12.51 -2.33
C GLU A 45 -5.64 11.16 -1.76
N VAL A 46 -4.99 10.10 -2.22
CA VAL A 46 -5.21 8.74 -1.74
C VAL A 46 -4.07 8.38 -0.80
N VAL A 47 -4.35 8.32 0.49
CA VAL A 47 -3.37 7.92 1.50
C VAL A 47 -3.42 6.42 1.66
N VAL A 48 -2.26 5.79 1.56
CA VAL A 48 -2.10 4.34 1.65
C VAL A 48 -1.02 3.98 2.66
N ALA A 49 -1.27 2.93 3.43
CA ALA A 49 -0.24 2.30 4.23
C ALA A 49 0.55 1.32 3.35
N THR A 50 1.85 1.56 3.20
CA THR A 50 2.80 0.69 2.49
C THR A 50 3.79 0.12 3.50
N PRO A 51 3.92 -1.21 3.63
CA PRO A 51 4.90 -1.80 4.55
C PRO A 51 6.35 -1.41 4.26
N THR A 52 6.67 -0.98 3.04
CA THR A 52 8.04 -0.66 2.60
C THR A 52 8.06 0.61 1.74
N ALA A 53 9.00 1.51 2.02
CA ALA A 53 9.31 2.64 1.15
C ALA A 53 10.07 2.18 -0.11
N GLY A 54 10.09 3.02 -1.14
CA GLY A 54 10.81 2.80 -2.40
C GLY A 54 10.08 1.92 -3.41
N ARG A 55 8.79 1.63 -3.21
CA ARG A 55 8.01 0.77 -4.12
C ARG A 55 7.00 1.58 -4.95
N PRO A 56 6.80 1.22 -6.22
CA PRO A 56 5.72 1.80 -7.02
C PRO A 56 4.36 1.37 -6.45
N VAL A 57 3.52 2.35 -6.19
CA VAL A 57 2.14 2.18 -5.77
C VAL A 57 1.23 2.75 -6.83
N THR A 58 0.35 1.91 -7.36
CA THR A 58 -0.66 2.33 -8.33
C THR A 58 -2.01 2.45 -7.63
N CYS A 59 -2.61 3.63 -7.66
CA CYS A 59 -3.95 3.89 -7.15
C CYS A 59 -4.93 4.16 -8.29
N VAL A 60 -6.15 3.62 -8.17
CA VAL A 60 -7.25 3.78 -9.13
C VAL A 60 -8.48 4.31 -8.41
N LEU A 61 -8.99 5.45 -8.86
CA LEU A 61 -10.29 5.98 -8.44
C LEU A 61 -11.41 5.27 -9.17
N ARG A 62 -12.52 4.99 -8.48
CA ARG A 62 -13.69 4.30 -9.04
C ARG A 62 -14.98 5.03 -8.69
N ASP A 63 -15.96 4.96 -9.59
CA ASP A 63 -17.33 5.42 -9.33
C ASP A 63 -18.15 4.39 -8.54
N ALA A 64 -19.43 4.70 -8.30
CA ALA A 64 -20.36 3.83 -7.59
C ALA A 64 -20.61 2.48 -8.28
N SER A 65 -20.43 2.42 -9.60
CA SER A 65 -20.53 1.17 -10.38
C SER A 65 -19.26 0.32 -10.36
N GLY A 66 -18.19 0.83 -9.71
CA GLY A 66 -16.88 0.19 -9.69
C GLY A 66 -16.03 0.47 -10.94
N LYS A 67 -16.49 1.32 -11.85
CA LYS A 67 -15.75 1.69 -13.07
C LYS A 67 -14.57 2.57 -12.72
N ALA A 68 -13.41 2.29 -13.31
CA ALA A 68 -12.22 3.11 -13.16
C ALA A 68 -12.40 4.50 -13.79
N LEU A 69 -12.15 5.54 -13.00
CA LEU A 69 -12.26 6.94 -13.40
C LEU A 69 -10.92 7.55 -13.75
N ALA A 70 -9.90 7.28 -12.92
CA ALA A 70 -8.55 7.80 -13.07
C ALA A 70 -7.57 6.88 -12.35
N ARG A 71 -6.29 6.98 -12.73
CA ARG A 71 -5.19 6.20 -12.15
C ARG A 71 -3.97 7.10 -11.99
N ASN A 72 -3.19 6.87 -10.94
CA ASN A 72 -1.82 7.35 -10.88
C ASN A 72 -0.91 6.30 -10.23
N THR A 73 0.36 6.33 -10.58
CA THR A 73 1.41 5.50 -9.97
C THR A 73 2.45 6.42 -9.32
N TRP A 74 2.84 6.09 -8.08
CA TRP A 74 3.74 6.91 -7.28
C TRP A 74 4.74 6.03 -6.52
N ILE A 75 5.98 6.47 -6.38
CA ILE A 75 6.96 5.73 -5.58
C ILE A 75 6.76 6.06 -4.10
N SER A 76 6.49 5.06 -3.27
CA SER A 76 6.37 5.24 -1.83
C SER A 76 7.66 5.83 -1.27
N GLN A 77 7.55 6.88 -0.46
CA GLN A 77 8.72 7.50 0.18
C GLN A 77 8.80 7.12 1.66
N THR A 78 7.64 6.83 2.25
CA THR A 78 7.46 6.50 3.66
C THR A 78 6.46 5.36 3.80
N PRO A 79 6.42 4.66 4.95
CA PRO A 79 5.46 3.58 5.19
C PRO A 79 3.97 4.00 5.14
N GLU A 80 3.71 5.29 5.10
CA GLU A 80 2.44 5.86 4.64
C GLU A 80 2.76 6.83 3.50
N THR A 81 2.11 6.68 2.36
CA THR A 81 2.35 7.52 1.18
C THR A 81 1.03 8.09 0.68
N THR A 82 1.07 9.36 0.25
CA THR A 82 -0.06 10.01 -0.42
C THR A 82 0.14 9.96 -1.92
N VAL A 83 -0.79 9.32 -2.62
CA VAL A 83 -0.82 9.23 -4.08
C VAL A 83 -1.81 10.26 -4.62
N PRO A 84 -1.35 11.33 -5.29
CA PRO A 84 -2.25 12.28 -5.93
C PRO A 84 -2.80 11.67 -7.22
N VAL A 85 -4.11 11.58 -7.38
CA VAL A 85 -4.76 11.09 -8.60
C VAL A 85 -5.60 12.20 -9.21
N ARG A 86 -5.25 12.63 -10.43
CA ARG A 86 -5.96 13.72 -11.11
C ARG A 86 -7.35 13.28 -11.55
N HIS A 87 -8.40 13.93 -11.08
CA HIS A 87 -9.76 13.71 -11.53
C HIS A 87 -10.62 14.96 -11.33
N PRO A 88 -10.79 15.81 -12.36
CA PRO A 88 -11.61 17.02 -12.26
C PRO A 88 -13.12 16.75 -12.38
N GLY A 89 -13.53 15.49 -12.46
CA GLY A 89 -14.91 15.07 -12.67
C GLY A 89 -15.71 14.86 -11.38
N ALA A 90 -16.80 14.12 -11.51
CA ALA A 90 -17.65 13.76 -10.38
C ALA A 90 -16.85 13.09 -9.25
N PRO A 91 -17.27 13.26 -7.98
CA PRO A 91 -16.55 12.66 -6.87
C PRO A 91 -16.49 11.13 -7.01
N PRO A 92 -15.29 10.53 -6.88
CA PRO A 92 -15.15 9.08 -6.85
C PRO A 92 -15.81 8.53 -5.59
N CYS A 93 -16.34 7.32 -5.69
CA CYS A 93 -16.92 6.63 -4.54
C CYS A 93 -15.88 5.81 -3.78
N SER A 94 -14.79 5.41 -4.42
CA SER A 94 -13.73 4.63 -3.79
C SER A 94 -12.39 4.78 -4.50
N ALA A 95 -11.33 4.33 -3.83
CA ALA A 95 -10.01 4.15 -4.41
C ALA A 95 -9.49 2.75 -4.06
N VAL A 96 -8.77 2.13 -4.99
CA VAL A 96 -8.06 0.86 -4.76
C VAL A 96 -6.61 1.07 -5.15
N CYS A 97 -5.68 0.61 -4.32
CA CYS A 97 -4.25 0.76 -4.56
C CYS A 97 -3.53 -0.58 -4.44
N ALA A 98 -2.46 -0.75 -5.20
CA ALA A 98 -1.61 -1.93 -5.15
C ALA A 98 -0.14 -1.53 -5.29
N ALA A 99 0.75 -2.30 -4.65
CA ALA A 99 2.19 -2.18 -4.84
C ALA A 99 2.65 -3.14 -5.96
N ASP A 100 3.55 -2.68 -6.83
CA ASP A 100 4.26 -3.53 -7.80
C ASP A 100 5.64 -3.93 -7.26
#